data_AF-A0AAW3D5D6-F1
#
_entry.id   AF-A0AAW3D5D6-F1
#
_cell.length_a   1.000
_cell.length_b   1.000
_cell.length_c   1.000
_cell.angle_alpha   90.00
_cell.angle_beta   90.00
_cell.angle_gamma   90.00
#
_symmetry.space_group_name_H-M   'P 1'
#
loop_
_entity.id
_entity.type
_entity.pdbx_description
1 polymer ?
#
loop_
_entity_poly.entity_id
_entity_poly.type
_entity_poly.pdbx_seq_one_letter_code
_entity_poly.pdbx_strand_id
1 'polypeptide(L)'
;MIKVAINKKGYILGATIVGENASELIVQWTIAIKNKLKIKNMASHIVAYPTLSELNKRLAGNYFIPVLYSNKVRSLVRFLMKIFGKKL
;
A
#
# COMPACT_ATOMS: atom_id res chain seq x y z
N MET A 1 13.00 9.25 -5.17
CA MET A 1 11.89 9.65 -4.27
C MET A 1 10.55 9.40 -4.95
N ILE A 2 9.59 8.79 -4.26
CA ILE A 2 8.21 8.59 -4.72
C ILE A 2 7.27 9.22 -3.68
N LYS A 3 6.35 10.09 -4.13
CA LYS A 3 5.31 10.71 -3.30
C LYS A 3 3.96 10.50 -3.94
N VAL A 4 2.96 10.10 -3.16
CA VAL A 4 1.59 9.85 -3.65
C VAL A 4 0.61 10.63 -2.80
N ALA A 5 -0.29 11.36 -3.45
CA ALA A 5 -1.36 12.10 -2.82
C ALA A 5 -2.63 11.24 -2.80
N ILE A 6 -3.23 11.10 -1.62
CA ILE A 6 -4.41 10.24 -1.39
C ILE A 6 -5.44 11.06 -0.62
N ASN A 7 -6.72 10.91 -0.96
CA ASN A 7 -7.80 11.54 -0.21
C ASN A 7 -8.17 10.74 1.07
N LYS A 8 -8.99 11.33 1.94
CA LYS A 8 -9.48 10.68 3.17
C LYS A 8 -10.24 9.37 2.92
N LYS A 9 -10.77 9.15 1.71
CA LYS A 9 -11.49 7.94 1.30
C LYS A 9 -10.57 6.86 0.70
N GLY A 10 -9.27 7.12 0.60
CA GLY A 10 -8.25 6.20 0.09
C GLY A 10 -8.06 6.22 -1.43
N TYR A 11 -8.69 7.14 -2.17
CA TYR A 11 -8.49 7.29 -3.62
C TYR A 11 -7.20 8.02 -3.92
N ILE A 12 -6.50 7.55 -4.95
CA ILE A 12 -5.25 8.13 -5.43
C ILE A 12 -5.57 9.37 -6.27
N LEU A 13 -5.00 10.51 -5.90
CA LEU A 13 -5.20 11.80 -6.57
C LEU A 13 -4.07 12.13 -7.54
N GLY A 14 -2.85 11.70 -7.23
CA GLY A 14 -1.65 12.04 -7.98
C GLY A 14 -0.41 11.35 -7.42
N ALA A 15 0.63 11.27 -8.23
CA ALA A 15 1.94 10.75 -7.83
C ALA A 15 3.07 11.60 -8.43
N THR A 16 4.17 11.71 -7.71
CA THR A 16 5.40 12.38 -8.15
C THR A 16 6.56 11.43 -7.91
N ILE A 17 7.37 11.20 -8.95
CA ILE A 17 8.52 10.31 -8.90
C ILE A 17 9.74 11.07 -9.42
N VAL A 18 10.84 10.99 -8.67
CA VAL A 18 12.15 11.54 -9.04
C VAL A 18 13.18 10.44 -8.86
N GLY A 19 13.91 10.09 -9.92
CA GLY A 19 14.92 9.05 -9.91
C GLY A 19 15.04 8.35 -11.26
N GLU A 20 15.94 7.37 -11.32
CA GLU A 20 16.11 6.52 -12.50
C GLU A 20 14.83 5.74 -12.81
N ASN A 21 14.52 5.57 -14.10
CA ASN A 21 13.31 4.87 -14.57
C ASN A 21 11.98 5.43 -14.04
N ALA A 22 11.94 6.71 -13.63
CA ALA A 22 10.72 7.35 -13.14
C ALA A 22 9.58 7.33 -14.17
N SER A 23 9.90 7.45 -15.46
CA SER A 23 8.97 7.38 -16.58
C SER A 23 8.27 6.02 -16.69
N GLU A 24 8.93 4.92 -16.33
CA GLU A 24 8.33 3.58 -16.34
C GLU A 24 7.51 3.35 -15.08
N LEU A 25 8.00 3.81 -13.92
CA LEU A 25 7.33 3.62 -12.64
C LEU A 25 6.03 4.43 -12.52
N ILE A 26 5.92 5.58 -13.19
CA ILE A 26 4.74 6.44 -13.12
C ILE A 26 3.53 5.81 -13.82
N VAL A 27 3.73 4.90 -14.79
CA VAL A 27 2.66 4.28 -15.60
C VAL A 27 1.64 3.55 -14.71
N GLN A 28 2.08 2.86 -13.66
CA GLN A 28 1.16 2.18 -12.74
C GLN A 28 0.25 3.17 -12.00
N TRP A 29 0.79 4.33 -11.64
CA TRP A 29 0.03 5.38 -10.96
C TRP A 29 -0.95 6.08 -11.91
N THR A 30 -0.58 6.31 -13.17
CA THR A 30 -1.49 6.93 -14.16
C THR A 30 -2.69 6.03 -14.43
N ILE A 31 -2.48 4.72 -14.58
CA ILE A 31 -3.58 3.73 -14.75
C ILE A 31 -4.46 3.70 -13.50
N ALA A 32 -3.86 3.73 -12.30
CA ALA A 32 -4.61 3.74 -11.05
C ALA A 32 -5.49 4.99 -10.90
N ILE A 33 -4.97 6.16 -11.27
CA ILE A 33 -5.70 7.43 -11.24
C ILE A 33 -6.84 7.42 -12.27
N LYS A 34 -6.55 7.01 -13.52
CA LYS A 34 -7.54 6.91 -14.61
C LYS A 34 -8.74 6.06 -14.20
N ASN A 35 -8.48 4.94 -13.55
CA ASN A 35 -9.51 4.00 -13.10
C ASN A 35 -10.07 4.31 -11.70
N LYS A 36 -9.70 5.45 -11.09
CA LYS A 36 -10.14 5.88 -9.75
C LYS A 36 -9.93 4.78 -8.69
N LEU A 37 -8.78 4.11 -8.74
CA LEU A 37 -8.46 3.03 -7.80
C LEU A 37 -8.11 3.60 -6.40
N LYS A 38 -8.35 2.77 -5.38
CA LYS A 38 -7.92 3.05 -4.01
C LYS A 38 -6.51 2.52 -3.79
N ILE A 39 -5.79 3.08 -2.81
CA ILE A 39 -4.43 2.65 -2.45
C ILE A 39 -4.37 1.17 -2.02
N LYS A 40 -5.47 0.63 -1.47
CA LYS A 40 -5.60 -0.80 -1.14
C LYS A 40 -5.37 -1.68 -2.37
N ASN A 41 -5.89 -1.28 -3.54
CA ASN A 41 -5.74 -2.04 -4.79
C ASN A 41 -4.28 -2.13 -5.22
N MET A 42 -3.52 -1.06 -5.03
CA MET A 42 -2.08 -1.03 -5.30
C MET A 42 -1.31 -1.94 -4.34
N ALA A 43 -1.64 -1.92 -3.05
CA ALA A 43 -0.99 -2.77 -2.05
C ALA A 43 -1.25 -4.27 -2.28
N SER A 44 -2.46 -4.62 -2.74
CA SER A 44 -2.83 -6.00 -3.09
C SER A 44 -2.32 -6.46 -4.46
N HIS A 45 -1.79 -5.56 -5.28
CA HIS A 45 -1.34 -5.90 -6.63
C HIS A 45 -0.16 -6.88 -6.59
N ILE A 46 -0.15 -7.88 -7.47
CA ILE A 46 0.95 -8.84 -7.58
C ILE A 46 1.95 -8.25 -8.57
N VAL A 47 3.16 -7.97 -8.09
CA VAL A 47 4.25 -7.40 -8.87
C VAL A 47 5.39 -8.40 -8.88
N ALA A 48 6.06 -8.54 -10.02
CA ALA A 48 7.21 -9.42 -10.18
C ALA A 48 8.36 -9.02 -9.24
N TYR A 49 9.06 -10.01 -8.70
CA TYR A 49 10.24 -9.85 -7.86
C TYR A 49 11.47 -10.42 -8.59
N PRO A 50 12.66 -9.78 -8.54
CA PRO A 50 12.97 -8.46 -8.01
C PRO A 50 12.86 -7.37 -9.10
N THR A 51 12.00 -6.36 -8.91
CA THR A 51 11.83 -5.27 -9.91
C THR A 51 11.67 -3.90 -9.25
N LEU A 52 12.00 -2.82 -9.97
CA LEU A 52 11.73 -1.45 -9.52
C LEU A 52 10.23 -1.20 -9.31
N SER A 53 9.38 -1.85 -10.11
CA SER A 53 7.93 -1.82 -9.97
C SER A 53 7.45 -2.29 -8.59
N GLU A 54 8.20 -3.16 -7.91
CA GLU A 54 7.89 -3.60 -6.54
C GLU A 54 7.84 -2.41 -5.56
N LEU A 55 8.62 -1.35 -5.82
CA LEU A 55 8.63 -0.14 -4.99
C LEU A 55 7.24 0.51 -4.90
N ASN A 56 6.46 0.51 -5.99
CA ASN A 56 5.11 1.05 -5.99
C ASN A 56 4.18 0.26 -5.04
N LYS A 57 4.31 -1.07 -5.05
CA LYS A 57 3.57 -1.95 -4.13
C LYS A 57 3.98 -1.71 -2.67
N ARG A 58 5.30 -1.65 -2.40
CA ARG A 58 5.83 -1.39 -1.05
C ARG A 58 5.35 -0.04 -0.53
N LEU A 59 5.41 1.00 -1.36
CA LEU A 59 4.93 2.33 -1.00
C LEU A 59 3.42 2.35 -0.69
N ALA A 60 2.61 1.63 -1.48
CA ALA A 60 1.19 1.49 -1.19
C ALA A 60 0.93 0.74 0.13
N GLY A 61 1.76 -0.26 0.47
CA GLY A 61 1.72 -0.94 1.77
C GLY A 61 2.04 -0.02 2.95
N ASN A 62 3.01 0.88 2.78
CA ASN A 62 3.42 1.82 3.84
C ASN A 62 2.27 2.72 4.33
N TYR A 63 1.28 3.01 3.48
CA TYR A 63 0.07 3.75 3.86
C TYR A 63 -0.69 3.09 5.03
N PHE A 64 -0.66 1.76 5.14
CA PHE A 64 -1.41 1.02 6.15
C PHE A 64 -0.64 0.77 7.44
N ILE A 65 0.67 1.08 7.50
CA ILE A 65 1.51 0.89 8.68
C ILE A 65 0.88 1.54 9.94
N PRO A 66 0.44 2.82 9.93
CA PRO A 66 -0.13 3.43 11.13
C PRO A 66 -1.39 2.72 11.63
N VAL A 67 -2.20 2.17 10.71
CA VAL A 67 -3.42 1.43 11.05
C VAL A 67 -3.06 0.07 11.64
N LEU A 68 -2.11 -0.64 11.02
CA LEU A 68 -1.66 -1.97 11.44
C LEU A 68 -1.07 -1.95 12.86
N TYR A 69 -0.32 -0.91 13.21
CA TYR A 69 0.29 -0.77 14.54
C TYR A 69 -0.59 -0.04 15.57
N SER A 70 -1.85 0.26 15.24
CA SER A 70 -2.77 0.93 16.17
C SER A 70 -3.13 0.07 17.38
N ASN A 71 -3.39 0.72 18.53
CA ASN A 71 -3.76 0.04 19.77
C ASN A 71 -5.00 -0.86 19.63
N LYS A 72 -5.98 -0.43 18.80
CA LYS A 72 -7.20 -1.20 18.50
C LYS A 72 -6.86 -2.51 17.80
N VAL A 73 -6.05 -2.44 16.73
CA VAL A 73 -5.62 -3.63 15.99
C VAL A 73 -4.78 -4.54 16.88
N ARG A 74 -3.85 -3.98 17.67
CA ARG A 74 -3.04 -4.76 18.62
C ARG A 74 -3.89 -5.46 19.68
N SER A 75 -4.96 -4.82 20.17
CA SER A 75 -5.90 -5.43 21.13
C SER A 75 -6.72 -6.55 20.48
N LEU A 76 -7.18 -6.34 19.24
CA LEU A 76 -7.90 -7.35 18.48
C LEU A 76 -7.02 -8.58 18.21
N VAL A 77 -5.77 -8.37 17.77
CA VAL A 77 -4.80 -9.46 17.55
C VAL A 77 -4.56 -10.23 18.84
N ARG A 78 -4.36 -9.53 19.98
CA ARG A 78 -4.21 -10.18 21.29
C ARG A 78 -5.43 -11.01 21.70
N PHE A 79 -6.63 -10.50 21.47
CA PHE A 79 -7.87 -11.23 21.72
C PHE A 79 -7.97 -12.49 20.84
N LEU A 80 -7.67 -12.36 19.55
CA LEU A 80 -7.67 -13.47 18.60
C LEU A 80 -6.65 -14.55 18.98
N MET A 81 -5.43 -14.14 19.34
CA MET A 81 -4.38 -15.04 19.83
C MET A 81 -4.80 -15.75 21.12
N LYS A 82 -5.52 -15.08 22.02
CA LYS A 82 -6.02 -15.71 23.26
C LYS A 82 -7.09 -16.78 23.00
N ILE A 83 -7.92 -16.60 21.97
CA ILE A 83 -9.01 -17.53 21.62
C ILE A 83 -8.50 -18.70 20.79
N PHE A 84 -7.68 -18.43 19.77
CA PHE A 84 -7.26 -19.44 18.80
C PHE A 84 -5.84 -19.97 19.03
N GLY A 85 -4.96 -19.20 19.69
CA GLY A 85 -3.57 -19.58 19.94
C GLY A 85 -3.38 -20.65 21.03
N LYS A 86 -4.47 -21.12 21.67
CA LYS A 86 -4.44 -22.28 22.57
C LYS A 86 -4.67 -23.63 21.85
N LYS A 87 -4.94 -23.61 20.53
CA LYS A 87 -5.33 -24.80 19.74
C LYS A 87 -4.27 -25.22 18.69
N LEU A 88 -3.08 -24.64 18.77
CA LEU A 88 -1.84 -25.03 18.09
C LEU A 88 -0.79 -25.30 19.18
#